data_AF-A0A5K1K098-F1
#
_entry.id   AF-A0A5K1K098-F1
#
_cell.length_a   1.000
_cell.length_b   1.000
_cell.length_c   1.000
_cell.angle_alpha   90.00
_cell.angle_beta   90.00
_cell.angle_gamma   90.00
#
_symmetry.space_group_name_H-M   'P 1'
#
loop_
_entity.id
_entity.type
_entity.pdbx_description
1 polymer ?
#
loop_
_entity_poly.entity_id
_entity_poly.type
_entity_poly.pdbx_seq_one_letter_code
_entity_poly.pdbx_strand_id
1 'polypeptide(L)'
;MSLYEEADITFSLTSLKFQDEFRDGKAMSEPEKTVRVLITQYGFELYALLICDTIDGSICDNPPNVLAEVLIPDDPVHLEFIGRKLTLRVSWPGKRTFSVQFVGAEEDFWETTRVFGAALANKASMKAKQSRLIHEALSTVPTVPS
;
A
#
# COMPACT_ATOMS: atom_id res chain seq x y z
N MET A 1 -0.83 -9.68 -20.83
CA MET A 1 0.24 -9.97 -19.85
C MET A 1 -0.32 -9.67 -18.47
N SER A 2 -0.02 -10.49 -17.47
CA SER A 2 -0.61 -10.31 -16.13
C SER A 2 0.19 -9.28 -15.33
N LEU A 3 -0.48 -8.52 -14.45
CA LEU A 3 0.16 -7.55 -13.52
C LEU A 3 1.28 -8.17 -12.67
N TYR A 4 1.31 -9.50 -12.55
CA TYR A 4 2.25 -10.25 -11.72
C TYR A 4 3.55 -10.61 -12.45
N GLU A 5 3.58 -10.53 -13.79
CA GLU A 5 4.75 -10.88 -14.61
C GLU A 5 5.70 -9.69 -14.83
N GLU A 6 5.21 -8.46 -14.66
CA GLU A 6 5.94 -7.20 -14.93
C GLU A 6 5.90 -6.25 -13.72
N ALA A 7 6.04 -6.78 -12.50
CA ALA A 7 6.11 -5.93 -11.32
C ALA A 7 7.37 -5.04 -11.37
N ASP A 8 7.18 -3.73 -11.18
CA ASP A 8 8.27 -2.73 -11.17
C ASP A 8 9.29 -3.02 -10.07
N ILE A 9 8.82 -3.50 -8.93
CA ILE A 9 9.64 -3.87 -7.78
C ILE A 9 9.14 -5.20 -7.23
N THR A 10 10.07 -6.11 -6.94
CA THR A 10 9.75 -7.41 -6.37
C THR A 10 10.79 -7.81 -5.33
N PHE A 11 10.34 -8.17 -4.14
CA PHE A 11 11.20 -8.68 -3.07
C PHE A 11 10.45 -9.66 -2.16
N SER A 12 11.19 -10.53 -1.48
CA SER A 12 10.64 -11.48 -0.50
C SER A 12 10.94 -11.01 0.92
N LEU A 13 9.96 -11.15 1.82
CA LEU A 13 10.11 -10.83 3.24
C LEU A 13 9.66 -11.98 4.12
N THR A 14 10.42 -12.22 5.18
CA THR A 14 10.25 -13.39 6.06
C THR A 14 9.23 -13.18 7.18
N SER A 15 8.78 -11.94 7.42
CA SER A 15 7.91 -11.62 8.56
C SER A 15 6.75 -10.72 8.14
N LEU A 16 5.70 -11.35 7.58
CA LEU A 16 4.36 -10.78 7.58
C LEU A 16 3.63 -11.19 8.85
N LYS A 17 3.14 -10.19 9.59
CA LYS A 17 2.24 -10.41 10.71
C LYS A 17 0.91 -9.73 10.43
N PHE A 18 -0.14 -10.53 10.26
CA PHE A 18 -1.50 -10.01 10.26
C PHE A 18 -1.84 -9.56 11.68
N GLN A 19 -2.27 -8.31 11.79
CA GLN A 19 -2.93 -7.79 12.97
C GLN A 19 -4.42 -7.80 12.61
N ASP A 20 -5.08 -8.93 12.85
CA ASP A 20 -6.53 -8.97 12.67
C ASP A 20 -7.14 -7.86 13.52
N GLU A 21 -7.93 -6.98 12.91
CA GLU A 21 -8.87 -6.18 13.68
C GLU A 21 -9.76 -7.14 14.47
N PHE A 22 -10.13 -6.72 15.68
CA PHE A 22 -10.76 -7.53 16.69
C PHE A 22 -11.89 -8.43 16.14
N ARG A 23 -11.80 -9.75 16.34
CA ARG A 23 -12.96 -10.63 16.24
C ARG A 23 -13.63 -10.63 17.61
N ASP A 24 -14.86 -10.12 17.70
CA ASP A 24 -15.62 -10.02 18.95
C ASP A 24 -14.86 -9.29 20.09
N GLY A 25 -14.10 -8.24 19.75
CA GLY A 25 -13.34 -7.48 20.75
C GLY A 25 -12.04 -8.15 21.22
N LYS A 26 -11.57 -9.23 20.56
CA LYS A 26 -10.25 -9.85 20.84
C LYS A 26 -9.31 -9.76 19.64
N ALA A 27 -8.08 -9.31 19.90
CA ALA A 27 -7.01 -9.33 18.92
C ALA A 27 -6.65 -10.79 18.60
N MET A 28 -6.79 -11.18 17.34
CA MET A 28 -6.32 -12.46 16.83
C MET A 28 -4.91 -12.27 16.27
N SER A 29 -3.96 -13.08 16.72
CA SER A 29 -2.60 -13.10 16.17
C SER A 29 -2.48 -14.30 15.24
N GLU A 30 -2.27 -14.07 13.95
CA GLU A 30 -1.85 -15.14 13.05
C GLU A 30 -0.35 -15.46 13.23
N PRO A 31 0.10 -16.68 12.90
CA PRO A 31 1.52 -17.01 12.82
C PRO A 31 2.22 -16.20 11.72
N GLU A 32 3.52 -15.94 11.90
CA GLU A 32 4.33 -15.25 10.89
C GLU A 32 4.43 -16.08 9.61
N LYS A 33 4.36 -15.40 8.46
CA LYS A 33 4.46 -16.01 7.14
C LYS A 33 5.58 -15.35 6.34
N THR A 34 6.29 -16.17 5.57
CA THR A 34 7.17 -15.65 4.51
C THR A 34 6.32 -15.34 3.29
N VAL A 35 6.43 -14.12 2.80
CA VAL A 35 5.62 -13.61 1.71
C VAL A 35 6.48 -12.96 0.65
N ARG A 36 5.94 -12.89 -0.56
CA ARG A 36 6.52 -12.13 -1.65
C ARG A 36 5.71 -10.86 -1.84
N VAL A 37 6.40 -9.73 -1.85
CA VAL A 37 5.81 -8.42 -2.05
C VAL A 37 6.12 -7.98 -3.48
N LEU A 38 5.08 -7.57 -4.18
CA LEU A 38 5.15 -7.05 -5.54
C LEU A 38 4.62 -5.62 -5.53
N ILE A 39 5.33 -4.70 -6.16
CA ILE A 39 4.81 -3.36 -6.44
C ILE A 39 4.74 -3.22 -7.95
N THR A 40 3.55 -2.94 -8.47
CA THR A 40 3.30 -2.82 -9.90
C THR A 40 2.47 -1.59 -10.19
N GLN A 41 2.82 -0.88 -11.25
CA GLN A 41 2.05 0.22 -11.77
C GLN A 41 0.87 -0.30 -12.61
N TYR A 42 -0.37 0.01 -12.20
CA TYR A 42 -1.58 -0.38 -12.94
C TYR A 42 -2.25 0.78 -13.68
N GLY A 43 -1.79 2.01 -13.45
CA GLY A 43 -2.30 3.21 -14.08
C GLY A 43 -1.29 4.35 -14.03
N PHE A 44 -1.64 5.50 -14.62
CA PHE A 44 -0.77 6.68 -14.56
C PHE A 44 -0.61 7.13 -13.10
N GLU A 45 0.60 6.96 -12.55
CA GLU A 45 0.93 7.27 -11.15
C GLU A 45 0.11 6.49 -10.10
N LEU A 46 -0.48 5.36 -10.50
CA LEU A 46 -1.22 4.46 -9.63
C LEU A 46 -0.49 3.13 -9.50
N TYR A 47 -0.27 2.70 -8.25
CA TYR A 47 0.51 1.51 -7.93
C TYR A 47 -0.29 0.57 -7.05
N ALA A 48 -0.13 -0.74 -7.27
CA ALA A 48 -0.64 -1.77 -6.40
C ALA A 48 0.55 -2.43 -5.68
N LEU A 49 0.51 -2.44 -4.35
CA LEU A 49 1.37 -3.28 -3.53
C LEU A 49 0.61 -4.56 -3.19
N LEU A 50 1.12 -5.68 -3.67
CA LEU A 50 0.53 -6.99 -3.55
C LEU A 50 1.40 -7.83 -2.60
N ILE A 51 0.75 -8.50 -1.67
CA ILE A 51 1.39 -9.42 -0.75
C ILE A 51 0.88 -10.81 -1.08
N CYS A 52 1.77 -11.64 -1.61
CA CYS A 52 1.46 -12.97 -2.09
C CYS A 52 2.02 -14.02 -1.14
N ASP A 53 1.28 -15.11 -0.98
CA ASP A 53 1.77 -16.30 -0.30
C ASP A 53 2.94 -16.92 -1.08
N THR A 54 3.82 -17.62 -0.38
CA THR A 54 4.98 -18.29 -0.98
C THR A 54 5.01 -19.75 -0.55
N ILE A 55 5.37 -20.65 -1.46
CA ILE A 55 5.55 -22.08 -1.11
C ILE A 55 6.87 -22.29 -0.37
N ASP A 56 7.94 -21.58 -0.78
CA ASP A 56 9.32 -21.77 -0.32
C ASP A 56 10.05 -20.46 0.04
N GLY A 57 9.32 -19.34 0.11
CA GLY A 57 9.90 -18.02 0.35
C GLY A 57 10.47 -17.31 -0.88
N SER A 58 10.50 -17.97 -2.05
CA SER A 58 11.19 -17.44 -3.23
C SER A 58 10.27 -17.12 -4.40
N ILE A 59 9.19 -17.88 -4.60
CA ILE A 59 8.31 -17.75 -5.79
C ILE A 59 6.83 -17.72 -5.37
N CYS A 60 6.03 -16.87 -6.03
CA CYS A 60 4.56 -16.90 -5.92
C CYS A 60 3.97 -18.01 -6.79
N ASP A 61 2.86 -18.58 -6.38
CA ASP A 61 2.05 -19.46 -7.24
C ASP A 61 1.62 -18.76 -8.55
N ASN A 62 1.27 -19.53 -9.57
CA ASN A 62 0.64 -19.02 -10.79
C ASN A 62 -0.74 -19.68 -11.00
N PRO A 63 -1.86 -18.95 -10.79
CA PRO A 63 -1.93 -17.54 -10.39
C PRO A 63 -1.52 -17.31 -8.92
N PRO A 64 -1.00 -16.13 -8.56
CA PRO A 64 -0.52 -15.87 -7.21
C PRO A 64 -1.68 -15.80 -6.22
N ASN A 65 -1.49 -16.46 -5.07
CA ASN A 65 -2.40 -16.34 -3.95
C ASN A 65 -2.17 -15.01 -3.23
N VAL A 66 -2.95 -13.98 -3.58
CA VAL A 66 -2.85 -12.64 -2.99
C VAL A 66 -3.51 -12.63 -1.61
N LEU A 67 -2.70 -12.47 -0.57
CA LEU A 67 -3.14 -12.39 0.82
C LEU A 67 -3.63 -10.99 1.18
N ALA A 68 -3.00 -9.97 0.58
CA ALA A 68 -3.41 -8.57 0.70
C ALA A 68 -3.02 -7.80 -0.55
N GLU A 69 -3.82 -6.80 -0.89
CA GLU A 69 -3.60 -5.86 -1.97
C GLU A 69 -3.77 -4.46 -1.39
N VAL A 70 -2.94 -3.51 -1.82
CA VAL A 70 -2.94 -2.13 -1.38
C VAL A 70 -2.82 -1.23 -2.60
N LEU A 71 -3.86 -0.45 -2.86
CA LEU A 71 -3.92 0.50 -3.96
C LEU A 71 -3.41 1.85 -3.48
N ILE A 72 -2.31 2.29 -4.07
CA ILE A 72 -1.65 3.54 -3.74
C ILE A 72 -2.03 4.56 -4.84
N PRO A 73 -2.48 5.77 -4.47
CA PRO A 73 -2.50 6.36 -3.12
C PRO A 73 -3.87 6.31 -2.43
N ASP A 74 -4.74 5.37 -2.80
CA ASP A 74 -6.15 5.36 -2.39
C ASP A 74 -6.42 4.71 -1.04
N ASP A 75 -5.63 3.72 -0.68
CA ASP A 75 -5.78 3.01 0.57
C ASP A 75 -5.00 3.66 1.73
N PRO A 76 -5.54 3.59 2.96
CA PRO A 76 -4.90 4.13 4.15
C PRO A 76 -3.67 3.31 4.55
N VAL A 77 -2.49 3.81 4.18
CA VAL A 77 -1.20 3.17 4.49
C VAL A 77 -0.37 4.05 5.42
N HIS A 78 0.15 3.45 6.49
CA HIS A 78 1.00 4.09 7.47
C HIS A 78 2.39 3.45 7.47
N LEU A 79 3.40 4.22 7.06
CA LEU A 79 4.80 3.83 7.17
C LEU A 79 5.30 4.17 8.57
N GLU A 80 5.71 3.17 9.35
CA GLU A 80 6.20 3.34 10.72
C GLU A 80 7.64 2.82 10.88
N PHE A 81 8.53 3.67 11.37
CA PHE A 81 9.89 3.26 11.77
C PHE A 81 9.89 2.92 13.27
N ILE A 82 9.99 1.64 13.64
CA ILE A 82 9.97 1.19 15.05
C ILE A 82 11.35 0.62 15.45
N GLY A 83 12.16 1.40 16.17
CA GLY A 83 13.46 0.95 16.67
C GLY A 83 14.49 0.72 15.55
N ARG A 84 15.02 -0.50 15.40
CA ARG A 84 15.86 -0.90 14.23
C ARG A 84 15.04 -1.65 13.16
N LYS A 85 13.72 -1.69 13.30
CA LYS A 85 12.83 -2.50 12.49
C LYS A 85 11.97 -1.60 11.62
N LEU A 86 12.26 -1.64 10.33
CA LEU A 86 11.51 -0.96 9.29
C LEU A 86 10.16 -1.68 9.08
N THR A 87 9.05 -0.99 9.38
CA THR A 87 7.72 -1.61 9.40
C THR A 87 6.71 -0.85 8.53
N LEU A 88 6.16 -1.52 7.52
CA LEU A 88 4.98 -1.02 6.80
C LEU A 88 3.73 -1.50 7.54
N ARG A 89 2.89 -0.59 8.04
CA ARG A 89 1.56 -0.93 8.57
C ARG A 89 0.48 -0.47 7.61
N VAL A 90 -0.35 -1.40 7.18
CA VAL A 90 -1.53 -1.08 6.37
C VAL A 90 -2.75 -1.35 7.22
N SER A 91 -3.54 -0.31 7.48
CA SER A 91 -4.72 -0.39 8.34
C SER A 91 -5.94 0.09 7.58
N TRP A 92 -6.84 -0.83 7.26
CA TRP A 92 -8.11 -0.54 6.61
C TRP A 92 -9.24 -0.58 7.62
N PRO A 93 -10.10 0.45 7.68
CA PRO A 93 -11.34 0.36 8.43
C PRO A 93 -12.18 -0.84 7.94
N GLY A 94 -12.41 -1.82 8.81
CA GLY A 94 -13.24 -2.99 8.51
C GLY A 94 -12.56 -4.08 7.68
N LYS A 95 -11.24 -3.99 7.43
CA LYS A 95 -10.44 -5.11 6.89
C LYS A 95 -9.31 -5.48 7.84
N ARG A 96 -8.60 -6.57 7.52
CA ARG A 96 -7.40 -6.99 8.26
C ARG A 96 -6.32 -5.92 8.15
N THR A 97 -5.77 -5.52 9.30
CA THR A 97 -4.53 -4.74 9.34
C THR A 97 -3.36 -5.71 9.22
N PHE A 98 -2.29 -5.33 8.57
CA PHE A 98 -1.06 -6.12 8.57
C PHE A 98 0.16 -5.24 8.74
N SER A 99 1.20 -5.84 9.31
CA SER A 99 2.52 -5.23 9.43
C SER A 99 3.54 -6.09 8.72
N VAL A 100 4.33 -5.46 7.85
CA VAL A 100 5.43 -6.09 7.12
C VAL A 100 6.74 -5.55 7.67
N GLN A 101 7.64 -6.45 8.10
CA GLN A 101 8.95 -6.06 8.61
C GLN A 101 10.05 -6.33 7.57
N PHE A 102 10.84 -5.31 7.24
CA PHE A 102 12.00 -5.43 6.34
C PHE A 102 13.25 -5.82 7.13
N VAL A 103 13.53 -7.12 7.25
CA VAL A 103 14.72 -7.64 7.94
C VAL A 103 15.83 -7.90 6.93
N GLY A 104 16.90 -7.10 6.96
CA GLY A 104 18.03 -7.26 6.03
C GLY A 104 17.72 -6.83 4.58
N ALA A 105 16.59 -6.16 4.35
CA ALA A 105 16.11 -5.67 3.05
C ALA A 105 15.95 -4.14 3.08
N GLU A 106 17.01 -3.42 3.45
CA GLU A 106 16.97 -1.95 3.60
C GLU A 106 16.79 -1.22 2.26
N GLU A 107 17.38 -1.73 1.19
CA GLU A 107 17.23 -1.17 -0.16
C GLU A 107 15.77 -1.23 -0.64
N ASP A 108 15.15 -2.41 -0.52
CA ASP A 108 13.74 -2.62 -0.86
C ASP A 108 12.80 -1.72 -0.05
N PHE A 109 13.14 -1.48 1.22
CA PHE A 109 12.40 -0.55 2.07
C PHE A 109 12.45 0.89 1.53
N TRP A 110 13.65 1.39 1.20
CA TRP A 110 13.81 2.75 0.70
C TRP A 110 13.14 2.94 -0.64
N GLU A 111 13.22 1.93 -1.51
CA GLU A 111 12.57 1.94 -2.80
C GLU A 111 11.04 1.93 -2.68
N THR A 112 10.49 1.08 -1.78
CA THR A 112 9.06 1.10 -1.43
C THR A 112 8.66 2.48 -0.91
N THR A 113 9.43 3.06 0.00
CA THR A 113 9.16 4.40 0.58
C THR A 113 9.19 5.49 -0.49
N ARG A 114 10.12 5.41 -1.45
CA ARG A 114 10.22 6.34 -2.58
C ARG A 114 8.98 6.30 -3.45
N VAL A 115 8.50 5.10 -3.83
CA VAL A 115 7.28 4.93 -4.64
C VAL A 115 6.05 5.47 -3.91
N PHE A 116 5.89 5.11 -2.64
CA PHE A 116 4.79 5.60 -1.81
C PHE A 116 4.81 7.12 -1.67
N GLY A 117 5.99 7.69 -1.38
CA GLY A 117 6.18 9.12 -1.23
C GLY A 117 5.83 9.89 -2.52
N ALA A 118 6.26 9.40 -3.67
CA ALA A 118 5.93 9.99 -4.97
C ALA A 118 4.42 9.96 -5.25
N ALA A 119 3.78 8.81 -5.06
CA ALA A 119 2.35 8.65 -5.32
C ALA A 119 1.49 9.52 -4.38
N LEU A 120 1.85 9.62 -3.09
CA LEU A 120 1.17 10.47 -2.11
C LEU A 120 1.35 11.97 -2.42
N ALA A 121 2.57 12.39 -2.79
CA ALA A 121 2.84 13.78 -3.18
C ALA A 121 2.01 14.19 -4.42
N ASN A 122 1.90 13.29 -5.40
CA ASN A 122 1.09 13.52 -6.59
C ASN A 122 -0.40 13.60 -6.26
N LYS A 123 -0.94 12.73 -5.38
CA LYS A 123 -2.32 12.84 -4.90
C LYS A 123 -2.58 14.20 -4.26
N ALA A 124 -1.68 14.67 -3.41
CA ALA A 124 -1.79 15.97 -2.75
C ALA A 124 -1.80 17.12 -3.77
N SER A 125 -0.89 17.08 -4.75
CA SER A 125 -0.81 18.06 -5.85
C SER A 125 -2.10 18.08 -6.69
N MET A 126 -2.60 16.91 -7.07
CA MET A 126 -3.84 16.77 -7.84
C MET A 126 -5.06 17.27 -7.06
N LYS A 127 -5.16 16.96 -5.76
CA LYS A 127 -6.23 17.47 -4.89
C LYS A 127 -6.17 19.00 -4.77
N ALA A 128 -4.97 19.58 -4.64
CA ALA A 128 -4.81 21.03 -4.60
C ALA A 128 -5.25 21.69 -5.92
N LYS A 129 -4.87 21.10 -7.06
CA LYS A 129 -5.28 21.57 -8.39
C LYS A 129 -6.80 21.47 -8.58
N GLN A 130 -7.41 20.36 -8.16
CA GLN A 130 -8.85 20.18 -8.23
C GLN A 130 -9.60 21.20 -7.36
N SER A 131 -9.17 21.40 -6.11
CA SER A 131 -9.74 22.41 -5.21
C SER A 131 -9.65 23.81 -5.81
N ARG A 132 -8.51 24.15 -6.43
CA ARG A 132 -8.33 25.42 -7.14
C ARG A 132 -9.32 25.57 -8.29
N LEU A 133 -9.45 24.55 -9.15
CA LEU A 133 -10.39 24.57 -10.28
C LEU A 133 -11.84 24.70 -9.83
N ILE A 134 -12.23 24.01 -8.74
CA ILE A 134 -13.57 24.15 -8.15
C ILE A 134 -13.80 25.57 -7.65
N HIS A 135 -12.82 26.15 -6.94
CA HIS A 135 -12.93 27.52 -6.44
C HIS A 135 -13.01 28.55 -7.57
N GLU A 136 -12.20 28.41 -8.61
CA GLU A 136 -12.25 29.25 -9.81
C GLU A 136 -13.61 29.13 -10.50
N ALA A 137 -14.12 27.90 -10.71
CA ALA A 137 -15.45 27.67 -11.28
C ALA A 137 -16.57 28.32 -10.45
N LEU A 138 -16.58 28.11 -9.13
CA LEU A 138 -17.57 28.72 -8.24
C LEU A 138 -17.51 30.25 -8.24
N SER A 139 -16.33 30.86 -8.38
CA SER A 139 -16.17 32.31 -8.46
C SER A 139 -16.73 32.94 -9.75
N THR A 140 -17.01 32.12 -10.77
CA THR A 140 -17.60 32.55 -12.04
C THR A 140 -19.12 32.38 -12.10
N VAL A 141 -19.73 31.76 -11.08
CA VAL A 141 -21.19 31.66 -10.98
C VAL A 141 -21.75 33.00 -10.49
N PRO A 142 -22.63 33.68 -11.26
CA PRO A 142 -23.24 34.93 -10.83
C PRO A 142 -24.05 34.69 -9.55
N THR A 143 -23.73 35.41 -8.48
CA THR A 143 -24.55 35.44 -7.27
C THR A 143 -25.85 36.17 -7.59
N VAL A 144 -26.97 35.44 -7.64
CA VAL A 144 -28.31 36.05 -7.77
C VAL A 144 -28.61 36.74 -6.43
N PRO A 145 -28.82 38.06 -6.39
CA PRO A 145 -29.21 38.75 -5.18
C PRO A 145 -30.59 38.25 -4.75
N SER A 146 -30.70 37.81 -3.49
CA SER A 146 -31.97 37.53 -2.81
C SER A 146 -32.70 38.81 -2.43
#